data_AF-A0A923VU99-F1
#
_entry.id   AF-A0A923VU99-F1
#
_cell.length_a   1.000
_cell.length_b   1.000
_cell.length_c   1.000
_cell.angle_alpha   90.00
_cell.angle_beta   90.00
_cell.angle_gamma   90.00
#
_symmetry.space_group_name_H-M   'P 1'
#
loop_
_entity.id
_entity.type
_entity.pdbx_description
1 polymer ?
#
loop_
_entity_poly.entity_id
_entity_poly.type
_entity_poly.pdbx_seq_one_letter_code
_entity_poly.pdbx_strand_id
1 'polypeptide(L)'
;MNTKYFDLINQTYYFPQDEFTLNKENQLQFHNIDLMKLVEQYGTPLKFTYLPQISNNINRAKNWFRNAMEKNKYEGKYYYCYCTKSSHFQYV
;
A
#
# COMPACT_ATOMS: atom_id res chain seq x y z
N MET A 1 -18.45 -22.32 -16.34
CA MET A 1 -17.09 -21.87 -16.70
C MET A 1 -17.06 -20.37 -16.50
N ASN A 2 -16.27 -19.89 -15.53
CA ASN A 2 -16.20 -18.47 -15.19
C ASN A 2 -15.30 -17.78 -16.22
N THR A 3 -15.89 -17.01 -17.12
CA THR A 3 -15.20 -16.41 -18.28
C THR A 3 -15.06 -14.89 -18.16
N LYS A 4 -15.60 -14.27 -17.11
CA LYS A 4 -15.54 -12.82 -16.94
C LYS A 4 -14.26 -12.41 -16.24
N TYR A 5 -13.72 -11.24 -16.62
CA TYR A 5 -12.58 -10.64 -15.94
C TYR A 5 -12.81 -10.47 -14.43
N PHE A 6 -14.06 -10.16 -14.05
CA PHE A 6 -14.46 -10.09 -12.64
C PHE A 6 -14.23 -11.41 -11.88
N ASP A 7 -14.50 -12.55 -12.52
CA ASP A 7 -14.30 -13.86 -11.89
C ASP A 7 -12.81 -14.17 -11.70
N LEU A 8 -11.98 -13.80 -12.67
CA LEU A 8 -10.52 -13.87 -12.55
C LEU A 8 -10.02 -13.00 -11.38
N ILE A 9 -10.52 -11.78 -11.26
CA ILE A 9 -10.15 -10.87 -10.17
C ILE A 9 -10.56 -11.44 -8.82
N ASN A 10 -11.80 -11.92 -8.66
CA ASN A 10 -12.24 -12.53 -7.41
C ASN A 10 -11.48 -13.80 -7.03
N GLN A 11 -11.02 -14.57 -8.02
CA GLN A 11 -10.24 -15.79 -7.79
C GLN A 11 -8.77 -15.50 -7.47
N THR A 12 -8.22 -14.40 -8.00
CA THR A 12 -6.78 -14.10 -7.90
C THR A 12 -6.47 -13.09 -6.80
N TYR A 13 -7.42 -12.21 -6.48
CA TYR A 13 -7.23 -11.10 -5.55
C TYR A 13 -8.31 -11.13 -4.47
N TYR A 14 -7.88 -11.06 -3.20
CA TYR A 14 -8.79 -10.75 -2.11
C TYR A 14 -9.04 -9.25 -2.11
N PHE A 15 -10.27 -8.85 -2.44
CA PHE A 15 -10.77 -7.48 -2.28
C PHE A 15 -11.78 -7.46 -1.13
N PRO A 16 -11.72 -6.46 -0.22
CA PRO A 16 -10.83 -5.31 -0.21
C PRO A 16 -9.41 -5.64 0.27
N GLN A 17 -8.40 -4.98 -0.29
CA GLN A 17 -7.06 -4.94 0.31
C GLN A 17 -7.08 -4.02 1.54
N ASP A 18 -6.19 -4.22 2.52
CA ASP A 18 -6.18 -3.47 3.79
C ASP A 18 -6.24 -1.93 3.64
N GLU A 19 -5.77 -1.40 2.51
CA GLU A 19 -5.70 0.04 2.23
C GLU A 19 -6.99 0.59 1.59
N PHE A 20 -7.81 -0.27 0.98
CA PHE A 20 -8.99 0.11 0.21
C PHE A 20 -10.26 -0.38 0.90
N THR A 21 -11.26 0.47 1.00
CA THR A 21 -12.58 0.11 1.54
C THR A 21 -13.69 0.70 0.69
N LEU A 22 -14.90 0.14 0.81
CA LEU A 22 -16.10 0.72 0.22
C LEU A 22 -16.91 1.38 1.33
N ASN A 23 -17.36 2.62 1.09
CA ASN A 23 -18.28 3.29 2.00
C ASN A 23 -19.72 2.74 1.84
N LYS A 24 -20.67 3.25 2.63
CA LYS A 24 -22.09 2.86 2.58
C LYS A 24 -22.76 3.14 1.22
N GLU A 25 -22.18 4.02 0.42
CA GLU A 25 -22.65 4.42 -0.91
C GLU A 25 -21.88 3.69 -2.03
N ASN A 26 -21.13 2.64 -1.70
CA ASN A 26 -20.28 1.86 -2.62
C ASN A 26 -19.20 2.69 -3.33
N GLN A 27 -18.78 3.82 -2.76
CA GLN A 27 -17.66 4.61 -3.26
C GLN A 27 -16.34 4.14 -2.64
N LEU A 28 -15.28 4.19 -3.44
CA LEU A 28 -13.95 3.75 -3.06
C LEU A 28 -13.29 4.74 -2.10
N GLN A 29 -12.83 4.22 -0.97
CA GLN A 29 -12.00 4.93 0.00
C GLN A 29 -10.60 4.33 0.02
N PHE A 30 -9.60 5.18 0.20
CA PHE A 30 -8.21 4.78 0.39
C PHE A 30 -7.73 5.33 1.73
N HIS A 31 -7.42 4.46 2.71
CA HIS A 31 -7.14 4.86 4.10
C HIS A 31 -8.19 5.83 4.69
N ASN A 32 -9.48 5.54 4.47
CA ASN A 32 -10.62 6.40 4.85
C ASN A 32 -10.69 7.76 4.13
N ILE A 33 -9.87 7.97 3.09
CA ILE A 33 -9.92 9.14 2.22
C ILE A 33 -10.88 8.85 1.08
N ASP A 34 -11.87 9.72 0.91
CA ASP A 34 -12.86 9.64 -0.17
C ASP A 34 -12.24 10.08 -1.50
N LEU A 35 -12.05 9.11 -2.40
CA LEU A 35 -11.42 9.36 -3.70
C LEU A 35 -12.31 10.17 -4.64
N MET A 36 -13.64 10.02 -4.55
CA MET A 36 -14.57 10.75 -5.41
C MET A 36 -14.53 12.24 -5.09
N LYS A 37 -14.50 12.60 -3.80
CA LYS A 37 -14.35 14.00 -3.37
C LYS A 37 -13.05 14.63 -3.85
N LEU A 38 -11.94 13.88 -3.81
CA LEU A 38 -10.66 14.37 -4.34
C LEU A 38 -10.73 14.64 -5.85
N VAL A 39 -11.37 13.75 -6.61
CA VAL A 39 -11.58 13.92 -8.05
C VAL A 39 -12.44 15.13 -8.36
N GLU A 40 -13.54 15.32 -7.63
CA GLU A 40 -14.43 16.48 -7.80
C GLU A 40 -13.72 17.80 -7.48
N GLN A 41 -12.84 17.81 -6.48
CA GLN A 41 -12.13 19.01 -6.04
C GLN A 41 -10.95 19.38 -6.95
N TYR A 42 -10.15 18.40 -7.40
CA TYR A 42 -8.88 18.66 -8.08
C TYR A 42 -8.89 18.30 -9.58
N GLY A 43 -9.95 17.66 -10.07
CA GLY A 43 -10.06 17.19 -11.45
C GLY A 43 -9.19 15.96 -11.73
N THR A 44 -9.13 15.54 -13.00
CA THR A 44 -8.30 14.42 -13.46
C THR A 44 -7.47 14.81 -14.69
N PRO A 45 -6.27 14.22 -14.89
CA PRO A 45 -5.63 13.15 -14.09
C PRO A 45 -5.05 13.67 -12.76
N LEU A 46 -5.37 12.97 -11.67
CA LEU A 46 -4.88 13.28 -10.33
C LEU A 46 -3.92 12.18 -9.85
N LYS A 47 -2.76 12.58 -9.34
CA LYS A 47 -1.82 11.70 -8.63
C LYS A 47 -1.56 12.30 -7.25
N PHE A 48 -1.82 11.52 -6.21
CA PHE A 48 -1.47 11.88 -4.83
C PHE A 48 -0.61 10.77 -4.20
N THR A 49 0.11 11.12 -3.14
CA THR A 49 0.96 10.17 -2.40
C THR A 49 0.54 10.18 -0.94
N TYR A 50 0.29 9.00 -0.37
CA TYR A 50 -0.03 8.85 1.05
C TYR A 50 1.23 8.47 1.83
N LEU A 51 1.90 9.50 2.35
CA LEU A 51 3.19 9.38 3.04
C LEU A 51 3.19 8.44 4.25
N PRO A 52 2.12 8.35 5.08
CA PRO A 52 2.12 7.43 6.23
C PRO A 52 2.37 5.96 5.82
N GLN A 53 1.96 5.57 4.61
CA GLN A 53 2.17 4.20 4.14
C GLN A 53 3.64 3.88 3.83
N ILE A 54 4.47 4.89 3.53
CA ILE A 54 5.92 4.72 3.40
C ILE A 54 6.50 4.27 4.75
N SER A 55 6.16 4.98 5.84
CA SER A 55 6.59 4.64 7.20
C SER A 55 6.09 3.26 7.65
N ASN A 56 4.83 2.93 7.35
CA ASN A 56 4.27 1.61 7.64
C ASN A 56 5.08 0.49 6.97
N ASN A 57 5.43 0.66 5.69
CA ASN A 57 6.23 -0.31 4.94
C ASN A 57 7.66 -0.45 5.47
N ILE A 58 8.31 0.66 5.84
CA ILE A 58 9.65 0.64 6.45
C ILE A 58 9.63 -0.15 7.76
N ASN A 59 8.64 0.12 8.62
CA ASN A 59 8.52 -0.57 9.90
C ASN A 59 8.18 -2.04 9.73
N ARG A 60 7.34 -2.38 8.75
CA ARG A 60 7.04 -3.77 8.37
C ARG A 60 8.29 -4.52 7.95
N ALA A 61 9.12 -3.92 7.08
CA ALA A 61 10.40 -4.52 6.68
C ALA A 61 11.35 -4.71 7.87
N LYS A 62 11.53 -3.68 8.70
CA LYS A 62 12.33 -3.76 9.94
C LYS A 62 11.87 -4.90 10.85
N ASN A 63 10.56 -5.07 11.03
CA ASN A 63 9.99 -6.15 11.83
C ASN A 63 10.27 -7.52 11.23
N TRP A 64 10.16 -7.69 9.91
CA TRP A 64 10.50 -8.94 9.25
C TRP A 64 11.96 -9.33 9.46
N PHE A 65 12.88 -8.37 9.26
CA PHE A 65 14.31 -8.62 9.49
C PHE A 65 14.59 -8.94 10.96
N ARG A 66 14.01 -8.19 11.90
CA ARG A 66 14.14 -8.46 13.34
C ARG A 66 13.68 -9.87 13.68
N ASN A 67 12.46 -10.25 13.29
CA ASN A 67 11.91 -11.57 13.58
C ASN A 67 12.74 -12.71 12.97
N ALA A 68 13.24 -12.51 11.74
CA ALA A 68 14.09 -13.49 11.08
C ALA A 68 15.46 -13.61 11.76
N MET A 69 16.07 -12.50 12.17
CA MET A 69 17.34 -12.49 12.88
C MET A 69 17.23 -13.14 14.25
N GLU A 70 16.17 -12.83 15.02
CA GLU A 70 15.87 -13.48 16.31
C GLU A 70 15.70 -14.99 16.13
N LYS A 71 14.90 -15.42 15.15
CA LYS A 71 14.66 -16.85 14.86
C LYS A 71 15.93 -17.61 14.51
N ASN A 72 16.87 -16.97 13.82
CA ASN A 72 18.12 -17.58 13.38
C ASN A 72 19.32 -17.27 14.29
N LYS A 73 19.10 -16.60 15.43
CA LYS A 73 20.16 -16.16 16.36
C LYS A 73 21.27 -15.37 15.64
N TYR A 74 20.89 -14.53 14.70
CA TYR A 74 21.84 -13.74 13.91
C TYR A 74 22.27 -12.48 14.67
N GLU A 75 23.56 -12.35 14.95
CA GLU A 75 24.11 -11.27 15.81
C GLU A 75 24.41 -9.96 15.07
N GLY A 76 24.34 -9.95 13.73
CA GLY A 76 24.58 -8.74 12.95
C GLY A 76 23.50 -7.67 13.16
N LYS A 77 23.72 -6.49 12.59
CA LYS A 77 22.76 -5.37 12.64
C LYS A 77 22.06 -5.19 11.30
N TYR A 78 20.77 -4.90 11.34
CA TYR A 78 20.00 -4.51 10.16
C TYR A 78 20.05 -2.99 9.96
N TYR A 79 20.46 -2.55 8.76
CA TYR A 79 20.43 -1.15 8.35
C TYR A 79 19.49 -0.98 7.16
N TYR A 80 18.48 -0.13 7.34
CA TYR A 80 17.56 0.24 6.28
C TYR A 80 18.19 1.32 5.40
N CYS A 81 18.25 1.07 4.09
CA CYS A 81 18.69 2.04 3.08
C CYS A 81 17.62 2.18 2.00
N TYR A 82 17.22 3.41 1.70
CA TYR A 82 16.27 3.67 0.63
C TYR A 82 16.97 3.81 -0.72
N CYS A 83 16.50 3.09 -1.74
CA CYS A 83 17.01 3.20 -3.10
C CYS A 83 16.26 4.31 -3.84
N THR A 84 16.90 5.47 -3.99
CA THR A 84 16.32 6.67 -4.63
C THR A 84 16.02 6.49 -6.12
N LYS A 85 16.56 5.44 -6.76
CA LYS A 85 16.18 5.09 -8.14
C LYS A 85 14.71 4.64 -8.24
N SER A 86 14.15 4.05 -7.17
CA SER A 86 12.75 3.62 -7.13
C SER A 86 11.78 4.80 -7.08
N SER A 87 12.15 5.87 -6.36
CA SER A 87 11.50 7.18 -6.43
C SER A 87 12.47 8.24 -5.90
N HIS A 88 12.67 9.29 -6.68
CA HIS A 88 13.64 10.36 -6.42
C HIS A 88 12.98 11.66 -5.94
N PHE A 89 11.67 11.63 -5.69
CA PHE A 89 10.94 12.82 -5.23
C PHE A 89 11.34 13.17 -3.81
N GLN A 90 11.63 14.44 -3.55
CA GLN A 90 12.07 14.93 -2.24
C GLN A 90 11.09 14.66 -1.09
N TYR A 91 9.80 14.53 -1.39
CA TYR A 91 8.76 14.27 -0.39
C TYR A 91 8.65 12.79 0.02
N VAL A 92 9.41 11.89 -0.63
CA VAL A 92 9.50 10.45 -0.36
C VAL A 92 10.76 10.15 0.46
#